data_AF-A0A7J2HGB4-F1
#
_entry.id   AF-A0A7J2HGB4-F1
#
_cell.length_a   1.000
_cell.length_b   1.000
_cell.length_c   1.000
_cell.angle_alpha   90.00
_cell.angle_beta   90.00
_cell.angle_gamma   90.00
#
_symmetry.space_group_name_H-M   'P 1'
#
loop_
_entity.id
_entity.type
_entity.pdbx_description
1 polymer ?
#
loop_
_entity_poly.entity_id
_entity_poly.type
_entity_poly.pdbx_seq_one_letter_code
_entity_poly.pdbx_strand_id
1 'polypeptide(L)'
;MPSNLEVAVKLLEYALLMEGDEYWERLKELRKMAFRIMTALSDFRPKLVGSVWRGVIKPDSDIDIELDFADPEPVRQRLIREGYEILEDASIDVPEPLRCGSLWRIRVKAGLGREAEIILKEHEWYVNPPKCDIYGDVRKGLNLMELKKVLETEPDKLFIPEEAQAWR
;
A
#
# COMPACT_ATOMS: atom_id res chain seq x y z
N MET A 1 -5.26 -24.30 13.22
CA MET A 1 -5.56 -22.84 13.25
C MET A 1 -5.64 -22.40 11.79
N PRO A 2 -6.60 -21.56 11.38
CA PRO A 2 -6.68 -21.13 9.99
C PRO A 2 -5.43 -20.35 9.59
N SER A 3 -5.05 -20.45 8.33
CA SER A 3 -3.95 -19.67 7.75
C SER A 3 -4.33 -18.20 7.61
N ASN A 4 -3.32 -17.31 7.57
CA ASN A 4 -3.54 -15.88 7.33
C ASN A 4 -4.31 -15.62 6.01
N LEU A 5 -4.05 -16.46 5.00
CA LEU A 5 -4.75 -16.41 3.72
C LEU A 5 -6.25 -16.67 3.88
N GLU A 6 -6.61 -17.78 4.53
CA GLU A 6 -8.01 -18.15 4.76
C GLU A 6 -8.74 -17.07 5.56
N VAL A 7 -8.09 -16.50 6.57
CA VAL A 7 -8.65 -15.39 7.35
C VAL A 7 -8.88 -14.17 6.46
N ALA A 8 -7.89 -13.74 5.67
CA ALA A 8 -8.01 -12.58 4.79
C ALA A 8 -9.12 -12.75 3.73
N VAL A 9 -9.23 -13.94 3.15
CA VAL A 9 -10.27 -14.26 2.16
C VAL A 9 -11.66 -14.26 2.80
N LYS A 10 -11.83 -14.87 3.98
CA LYS A 10 -13.14 -14.88 4.66
C LYS A 10 -13.59 -13.50 5.11
N LEU A 11 -12.65 -12.65 5.55
CA LEU A 11 -12.95 -11.25 5.87
C LEU A 11 -13.38 -10.46 4.62
N LEU A 12 -12.74 -10.71 3.48
CA LEU A 12 -13.14 -10.12 2.20
C LEU A 12 -14.53 -10.57 1.77
N GLU A 13 -14.80 -11.88 1.77
CA GLU A 13 -16.13 -12.44 1.44
C GLU A 13 -17.23 -11.80 2.30
N TYR A 14 -16.99 -11.70 3.61
CA TYR A 14 -17.92 -11.08 4.54
C TYR A 14 -18.10 -9.58 4.26
N ALA A 15 -17.03 -8.83 4.04
CA ALA A 15 -17.10 -7.40 3.73
C ALA A 15 -17.89 -7.15 2.44
N LEU A 16 -17.66 -7.93 1.39
CA LEU A 16 -18.39 -7.81 0.13
C LEU A 16 -19.87 -8.15 0.27
N LEU A 17 -20.21 -9.15 1.08
CA LEU A 17 -21.61 -9.50 1.38
C LEU A 17 -22.33 -8.37 2.13
N MET A 18 -21.65 -7.71 3.05
CA MET A 18 -22.24 -6.68 3.92
C MET A 18 -22.27 -5.28 3.28
N GLU A 19 -21.22 -4.92 2.53
CA GLU A 19 -21.01 -3.56 2.03
C GLU A 19 -21.34 -3.42 0.53
N GLY A 20 -21.26 -4.51 -0.25
CA GLY A 20 -21.56 -4.49 -1.67
C GLY A 20 -20.76 -3.44 -2.44
N ASP A 21 -21.46 -2.53 -3.12
CA ASP A 21 -20.87 -1.47 -3.95
C ASP A 21 -20.06 -0.44 -3.15
N GLU A 22 -20.42 -0.18 -1.88
CA GLU A 22 -19.70 0.78 -1.04
C GLU A 22 -18.24 0.36 -0.78
N TYR A 23 -17.99 -0.96 -0.73
CA TYR A 23 -16.64 -1.50 -0.62
C TYR A 23 -15.77 -1.07 -1.81
N TRP A 24 -16.33 -1.24 -3.01
CA TRP A 24 -15.65 -0.95 -4.26
C TRP A 24 -15.44 0.55 -4.44
N GLU A 25 -16.43 1.37 -4.11
CA GLU A 25 -16.29 2.82 -4.11
C GLU A 25 -15.16 3.27 -3.17
N ARG A 26 -15.09 2.73 -1.95
CA ARG A 26 -14.00 3.01 -1.01
C ARG A 26 -12.64 2.58 -1.56
N LEU A 27 -12.55 1.42 -2.20
CA LEU A 27 -11.31 0.95 -2.82
C LEU A 27 -10.85 1.91 -3.93
N LYS A 28 -11.77 2.38 -4.78
CA LYS A 28 -11.48 3.37 -5.83
C LYS A 28 -10.94 4.66 -5.24
N GLU A 29 -11.54 5.16 -4.16
CA GLU A 29 -11.11 6.37 -3.48
C GLU A 29 -9.69 6.24 -2.91
N LEU A 30 -9.42 5.17 -2.18
CA LEU A 30 -8.08 4.90 -1.63
C LEU A 30 -7.02 4.80 -2.73
N ARG A 31 -7.34 4.14 -3.86
CA ARG A 31 -6.44 4.06 -5.02
C ARG A 31 -6.20 5.41 -5.68
N LYS A 32 -7.22 6.26 -5.80
CA LYS A 32 -7.06 7.64 -6.31
C LYS A 32 -6.20 8.49 -5.38
N MET A 33 -6.38 8.36 -4.07
CA MET A 33 -5.58 9.08 -3.08
C MET A 33 -4.11 8.62 -3.11
N ALA A 34 -3.88 7.31 -3.17
CA ALA A 34 -2.55 6.75 -3.38
C ALA A 34 -1.91 7.29 -4.66
N PHE A 35 -2.65 7.30 -5.78
CA PHE A 35 -2.15 7.82 -7.05
C PHE A 35 -1.72 9.29 -6.97
N ARG A 36 -2.44 10.14 -6.24
CA ARG A 36 -2.06 11.54 -6.01
C ARG A 36 -0.74 11.66 -5.25
N ILE A 37 -0.59 10.91 -4.15
CA ILE A 37 0.65 10.91 -3.34
C ILE A 37 1.82 10.38 -4.16
N MET A 38 1.64 9.28 -4.86
CA MET A 38 2.68 8.70 -5.72
C MET A 38 3.06 9.62 -6.89
N THR A 39 2.14 10.44 -7.40
CA THR A 39 2.45 11.44 -8.43
C THR A 39 3.36 12.52 -7.87
N ALA A 40 3.03 13.05 -6.68
CA ALA A 40 3.85 14.01 -5.95
C ALA A 40 5.27 13.47 -5.65
N LEU A 41 5.38 12.17 -5.40
CA LEU A 41 6.62 11.48 -5.06
C LEU A 41 7.27 10.74 -6.25
N SER A 42 6.88 11.06 -7.49
CA SER A 42 7.30 10.31 -8.68
C SER A 42 8.83 10.21 -8.87
N ASP A 43 9.58 11.21 -8.41
CA ASP A 43 11.05 11.23 -8.43
C ASP A 43 11.69 10.13 -7.54
N PHE A 44 10.93 9.56 -6.60
CA PHE A 44 11.41 8.60 -5.59
C PHE A 44 10.93 7.16 -5.83
N ARG A 45 10.51 6.83 -7.06
CA ARG A 45 10.09 5.49 -7.50
C ARG A 45 9.06 4.83 -6.56
N PRO A 46 7.91 5.49 -6.32
CA PRO A 46 6.94 5.01 -5.35
C PRO A 46 6.24 3.73 -5.83
N LYS A 47 5.93 2.86 -4.87
CA LYS A 47 5.09 1.66 -5.07
C LYS A 47 3.98 1.62 -4.03
N LEU A 48 2.74 1.47 -4.47
CA LEU A 48 1.59 1.18 -3.61
C LEU A 48 1.67 -0.28 -3.16
N VAL A 49 1.73 -0.51 -1.85
CA VAL A 49 1.76 -1.83 -1.22
C VAL A 49 0.59 -1.97 -0.23
N GLY A 50 0.59 -3.05 0.57
CA GLY A 50 -0.45 -3.26 1.58
C GLY A 50 -1.83 -3.68 1.04
N SER A 51 -2.89 -3.29 1.75
CA SER A 51 -4.28 -3.70 1.46
C SER A 51 -4.84 -3.06 0.19
N VAL A 52 -4.50 -1.80 -0.07
CA VAL A 52 -5.11 -0.98 -1.14
C VAL A 52 -4.73 -1.48 -2.54
N TRP A 53 -3.48 -1.85 -2.79
CA TRP A 53 -3.15 -2.47 -4.08
C TRP A 53 -3.76 -3.86 -4.20
N ARG A 54 -3.74 -4.68 -3.13
CA ARG A 54 -4.39 -6.01 -3.13
C ARG A 54 -5.88 -5.93 -3.44
N GLY A 55 -6.52 -4.81 -3.10
CA GLY A 55 -7.97 -4.66 -3.14
C GLY A 55 -8.66 -5.33 -1.97
N VAL A 56 -7.92 -5.69 -0.91
CA VAL A 56 -8.45 -6.33 0.31
C VAL A 56 -8.33 -5.34 1.46
N ILE A 57 -9.23 -4.37 1.47
CA ILE A 57 -9.29 -3.27 2.43
C ILE A 57 -10.28 -3.54 3.56
N LYS A 58 -10.10 -2.81 4.66
CA LYS A 58 -10.98 -2.66 5.81
C LYS A 58 -11.53 -1.22 5.87
N PRO A 59 -12.59 -0.95 6.66
CA PRO A 59 -13.10 0.40 6.86
C PRO A 59 -12.05 1.42 7.30
N ASP A 60 -11.04 0.99 8.06
CA ASP A 60 -9.96 1.79 8.62
C ASP A 60 -8.63 1.65 7.85
N SER A 61 -8.63 1.07 6.64
CA SER A 61 -7.39 0.92 5.89
C SER A 61 -6.74 2.26 5.56
N ASP A 62 -5.44 2.31 5.87
CA ASP A 62 -4.51 3.36 5.45
C ASP A 62 -3.92 3.04 4.07
N ILE A 63 -3.21 4.02 3.51
CA ILE A 63 -2.50 3.88 2.24
C ILE A 63 -1.02 3.60 2.51
N ASP A 64 -0.54 2.41 2.14
CA ASP A 64 0.86 2.04 2.31
C ASP A 64 1.67 2.27 1.02
N ILE A 65 2.68 3.13 1.08
CA ILE A 65 3.58 3.42 -0.05
C ILE A 65 5.01 3.09 0.36
N GLU A 66 5.72 2.33 -0.46
CA GLU A 66 7.18 2.16 -0.33
C GLU A 66 7.92 3.03 -1.35
N LEU A 67 9.05 3.60 -0.94
CA LEU A 67 9.98 4.34 -1.80
C LEU A 67 11.31 3.59 -1.90
N ASP A 68 11.80 3.40 -3.12
CA ASP A 68 13.17 2.94 -3.40
C ASP A 68 14.13 4.13 -3.28
N PHE A 69 14.28 4.62 -2.06
CA PHE A 69 15.04 5.82 -1.71
C PHE A 69 15.45 5.79 -0.24
N ALA A 70 16.69 6.20 0.07
CA ALA A 70 17.25 6.08 1.41
C ALA A 70 17.21 7.37 2.25
N ASP A 71 17.27 8.54 1.61
CA ASP A 71 17.34 9.82 2.29
C ASP A 71 15.93 10.40 2.53
N PRO A 72 15.48 10.56 3.79
CA PRO A 72 14.16 11.10 4.09
C PRO A 72 14.01 12.60 3.78
N GLU A 73 15.11 13.37 3.74
CA GLU A 73 15.01 14.84 3.68
C GLU A 73 14.41 15.35 2.36
N PRO A 74 14.84 14.89 1.16
CA PRO A 74 14.21 15.27 -0.10
C PRO A 74 12.73 14.87 -0.18
N VAL A 75 12.37 13.71 0.39
CA VAL A 75 10.99 13.21 0.43
C VAL A 75 10.13 14.11 1.31
N ARG A 76 10.62 14.44 2.52
CA ARG A 76 9.96 15.37 3.46
C ARG A 76 9.71 16.72 2.81
N GLN A 77 10.73 17.30 2.18
CA GLN A 77 10.62 18.60 1.49
C GLN A 77 9.61 18.56 0.35
N ARG A 78 9.57 17.46 -0.42
CA ARG A 78 8.57 17.27 -1.47
C ARG A 78 7.15 17.23 -0.87
N LEU A 79 6.93 16.43 0.17
CA LEU A 79 5.61 16.32 0.82
C LEU A 79 5.10 17.67 1.32
N ILE A 80 5.95 18.45 1.99
CA ILE A 80 5.61 19.79 2.48
C ILE A 80 5.27 20.73 1.32
N ARG A 81 6.06 20.73 0.25
CA ARG A 81 5.84 21.57 -0.94
C ARG A 81 4.51 21.28 -1.63
N GLU A 82 4.13 20.01 -1.68
CA GLU A 82 2.87 19.55 -2.28
C GLU A 82 1.66 19.70 -1.30
N GLY A 83 1.90 20.22 -0.08
CA GLY A 83 0.87 20.58 0.88
C GLY A 83 0.41 19.46 1.80
N TYR A 84 1.18 18.38 1.94
CA TYR A 84 0.85 17.28 2.86
C TYR A 84 1.20 17.64 4.31
N GLU A 85 0.26 17.37 5.22
CA GLU A 85 0.49 17.48 6.67
C GLU A 85 1.19 16.22 7.16
N ILE A 86 2.40 16.38 7.72
CA ILE A 86 3.19 15.30 8.31
C ILE A 86 2.72 15.06 9.75
N LEU A 87 2.31 13.82 10.01
CA LEU A 87 1.85 13.32 11.32
C LEU A 87 2.98 12.68 12.11
N GLU A 88 3.86 11.96 11.42
CA GLU A 88 5.00 11.25 11.99
C GLU A 88 6.14 11.29 10.99
N ASP A 89 7.37 11.39 11.50
CA ASP A 89 8.59 11.37 10.69
C ASP A 89 9.74 10.85 11.56
N ALA A 90 10.07 9.57 11.39
CA ALA A 90 10.97 8.86 12.30
C ALA A 90 11.78 7.76 11.60
N SER A 91 13.00 7.52 12.10
CA SER A 91 13.82 6.37 11.73
C SER A 91 13.21 5.07 12.23
N ILE A 92 13.35 4.00 11.45
CA ILE A 92 12.94 2.66 11.86
C ILE A 92 14.12 1.98 12.57
N ASP A 93 14.03 1.91 13.90
CA ASP A 93 15.07 1.32 14.75
C ASP A 93 14.69 -0.10 15.19
N VAL A 94 14.77 -1.04 14.24
CA VAL A 94 14.63 -2.47 14.51
C VAL A 94 15.82 -3.23 13.91
N PRO A 95 16.23 -4.39 14.47
CA PRO A 95 17.33 -5.19 13.93
C PRO A 95 17.13 -5.53 12.45
N GLU A 96 18.21 -5.54 11.67
CA GLU A 96 18.20 -5.76 10.21
C GLU A 96 17.28 -6.92 9.74
N PRO A 97 17.28 -8.11 10.37
CA PRO A 97 16.41 -9.20 9.94
C PRO A 97 14.91 -8.88 10.03
N LEU A 98 14.52 -8.02 10.98
CA LEU A 98 13.14 -7.57 11.18
C LEU A 98 12.83 -6.30 10.39
N ARG A 99 13.86 -5.48 10.13
CA ARG A 99 13.77 -4.20 9.43
C ARG A 99 13.28 -4.35 8.00
N CYS A 100 13.56 -5.50 7.36
CA CYS A 100 13.10 -5.78 6.00
C CYS A 100 13.47 -4.65 5.02
N GLY A 101 14.70 -4.14 5.13
CA GLY A 101 15.22 -3.01 4.33
C GLY A 101 14.58 -1.64 4.63
N SER A 102 13.66 -1.54 5.59
CA SER A 102 12.95 -0.30 5.91
C SER A 102 13.83 0.66 6.70
N LEU A 103 14.03 1.87 6.20
CA LEU A 103 14.95 2.85 6.76
C LEU A 103 14.22 3.91 7.58
N TRP A 104 13.13 4.43 7.03
CA TRP A 104 12.45 5.60 7.55
C TRP A 104 10.95 5.49 7.31
N ARG A 105 10.18 6.04 8.25
CA ARG A 105 8.72 6.14 8.18
C ARG A 105 8.31 7.59 8.19
N ILE A 106 7.45 7.96 7.25
CA ILE A 106 6.74 9.23 7.24
C ILE A 106 5.24 8.94 7.15
N ARG A 107 4.45 9.40 8.11
CA ARG A 107 2.98 9.35 8.03
C ARG A 107 2.43 10.72 7.68
N VAL A 108 1.50 10.77 6.74
CA VAL A 108 0.86 12.02 6.29
C VAL A 108 -0.66 11.89 6.23
N LYS A 109 -1.37 13.02 6.34
CA LYS A 109 -2.81 13.05 6.00
C LYS A 109 -2.99 12.96 4.48
N ALA A 110 -3.76 11.99 4.02
CA ALA A 110 -4.04 11.74 2.61
C ALA A 110 -5.32 12.43 2.09
N GLY A 111 -6.18 12.92 3.01
CA GLY A 111 -7.49 13.53 2.74
C GLY A 111 -8.64 12.68 3.26
N LEU A 112 -9.88 13.19 3.29
CA LEU A 112 -11.08 12.45 3.74
C LEU A 112 -10.93 11.70 5.09
N GLY A 113 -10.12 12.24 6.01
CA GLY A 113 -9.81 11.60 7.29
C GLY A 113 -8.93 10.35 7.20
N ARG A 114 -8.31 10.08 6.05
CA ARG A 114 -7.36 8.97 5.82
C ARG A 114 -5.92 9.41 5.98
N GLU A 115 -5.09 8.45 6.33
CA GLU A 115 -3.66 8.60 6.46
C GLU A 115 -2.92 7.75 5.42
N ALA A 116 -1.70 8.15 5.10
CA ALA A 116 -0.79 7.36 4.29
C ALA A 116 0.51 7.15 5.06
N GLU A 117 0.96 5.90 5.12
CA GLU A 117 2.27 5.50 5.60
C GLU A 117 3.22 5.38 4.41
N ILE A 118 4.31 6.13 4.45
CA ILE A 118 5.36 6.15 3.44
C ILE A 118 6.63 5.57 4.09
N ILE A 119 7.09 4.44 3.57
CA ILE A 119 8.28 3.75 4.04
C ILE A 119 9.40 3.86 3.01
N LEU A 120 10.52 4.44 3.43
CA LEU A 120 11.74 4.48 2.63
C LEU A 120 12.50 3.17 2.82
N LYS A 121 12.99 2.58 1.73
CA LYS A 121 13.65 1.26 1.76
C LYS A 121 14.96 1.26 0.99
N GLU A 122 15.87 0.41 1.46
CA GLU A 122 17.10 0.04 0.75
C GLU A 122 16.78 -0.61 -0.60
N HIS A 123 17.63 -0.36 -1.61
CA HIS A 123 17.40 -0.87 -2.97
C HIS A 123 17.40 -2.40 -3.02
N GLU A 124 18.24 -3.02 -2.19
CA GLU A 124 18.40 -4.46 -2.01
C GLU A 124 17.06 -5.17 -1.72
N TRP A 125 16.13 -4.48 -1.04
CA TRP A 125 14.78 -4.98 -0.79
C TRP A 125 14.03 -5.37 -2.06
N TYR A 126 14.26 -4.64 -3.16
CA TYR A 126 13.57 -4.85 -4.42
C TYR A 126 14.25 -5.87 -5.34
N VAL A 127 15.50 -6.25 -5.04
CA VAL A 127 16.24 -7.25 -5.81
C VAL A 127 15.75 -8.66 -5.49
N ASN A 128 15.54 -8.97 -4.20
CA ASN A 128 15.04 -10.25 -3.73
C ASN A 128 13.92 -10.06 -2.69
N PRO A 129 12.73 -9.59 -3.12
CA PRO A 129 11.63 -9.35 -2.19
C PRO A 129 11.18 -10.66 -1.53
N PRO A 130 10.94 -10.67 -0.20
CA PRO A 130 10.49 -11.87 0.49
C PRO A 130 9.05 -12.22 0.12
N LYS A 131 8.58 -13.36 0.61
CA LYS A 131 7.17 -13.74 0.48
C LYS A 131 6.27 -12.88 1.34
N CYS A 132 5.04 -12.71 0.89
CA CYS A 132 3.98 -12.08 1.65
C CYS A 132 3.50 -13.06 2.74
N ASP A 133 3.44 -12.62 3.99
CA ASP A 133 3.04 -13.47 5.12
C ASP A 133 1.54 -13.82 5.13
N ILE A 134 0.75 -13.11 4.32
CA ILE A 134 -0.70 -13.34 4.16
C ILE A 134 -0.96 -14.25 2.96
N TYR A 135 -0.41 -13.90 1.80
CA TYR A 135 -0.77 -14.52 0.52
C TYR A 135 0.26 -15.52 -0.01
N GLY A 136 1.45 -15.62 0.60
CA GLY A 136 2.50 -16.56 0.23
C GLY A 136 3.21 -16.28 -1.11
N ASP A 137 2.68 -15.37 -1.93
CA ASP A 137 3.30 -14.88 -3.15
C ASP A 137 4.42 -13.87 -2.84
N VAL A 138 5.25 -13.58 -3.85
CA VAL A 138 6.34 -12.60 -3.71
C VAL A 138 5.76 -11.22 -3.39
N ARG A 139 6.32 -10.53 -2.39
CA ARG A 139 5.91 -9.16 -2.05
C ARG A 139 6.14 -8.26 -3.27
N LYS A 140 5.05 -7.66 -3.73
CA LYS A 140 5.01 -6.72 -4.85
C LYS A 140 4.02 -5.61 -4.52
N GLY A 141 3.93 -4.64 -5.41
CA GLY A 141 3.00 -3.53 -5.35
C GLY A 141 2.71 -3.02 -6.75
N LEU A 142 1.98 -1.92 -6.83
CA LEU A 142 1.75 -1.21 -8.10
C LEU A 142 2.67 0.01 -8.15
N ASN A 143 3.45 0.13 -9.21
CA ASN A 143 4.13 1.39 -9.51
C ASN A 143 3.13 2.44 -10.05
N LEU A 144 3.58 3.68 -10.22
CA LEU A 144 2.72 4.79 -10.66
C LEU A 144 1.99 4.51 -11.99
N MET A 145 2.68 3.92 -12.98
CA MET A 145 2.08 3.60 -14.28
C MET A 145 1.08 2.45 -14.19
N GLU A 146 1.40 1.42 -13.40
CA GLU A 146 0.50 0.28 -13.17
C GLU A 146 -0.77 0.73 -12.43
N LEU A 147 -0.64 1.53 -11.37
CA LEU A 147 -1.78 2.05 -10.63
C LEU A 147 -2.68 2.92 -11.51
N LYS A 148 -2.08 3.76 -12.36
CA LYS A 148 -2.83 4.54 -13.36
C LYS A 148 -3.67 3.64 -14.26
N LYS A 149 -3.05 2.60 -14.82
CA LYS A 149 -3.74 1.63 -15.69
C LYS A 149 -4.89 0.94 -14.95
N VAL A 150 -4.67 0.52 -13.70
CA VAL A 150 -5.72 -0.09 -12.87
C VAL A 150 -6.90 0.86 -12.67
N LEU A 151 -6.64 2.13 -12.35
CA LEU A 151 -7.68 3.13 -12.18
C LEU A 151 -8.50 3.38 -13.46
N GLU A 152 -7.87 3.27 -14.64
CA GLU A 152 -8.51 3.49 -15.94
C GLU A 152 -9.31 2.27 -16.42
N THR A 153 -8.83 1.05 -16.16
CA THR A 153 -9.41 -0.17 -16.76
C THR A 153 -10.22 -1.00 -15.78
N GLU A 154 -9.68 -1.25 -14.58
CA GLU A 154 -10.24 -2.22 -13.64
C GLU A 154 -10.03 -1.75 -12.20
N PRO A 155 -10.67 -0.63 -11.78
CA PRO A 155 -10.35 0.00 -10.51
C PRO A 155 -10.83 -0.82 -9.29
N ASP A 156 -11.61 -1.89 -9.53
CA ASP A 156 -12.12 -2.86 -8.55
C ASP A 156 -11.33 -4.17 -8.55
N LYS A 157 -10.22 -4.23 -9.28
CA LYS A 157 -9.45 -5.46 -9.40
C LYS A 157 -8.85 -5.89 -8.08
N LEU A 158 -9.00 -7.18 -7.75
CA LEU A 158 -8.28 -7.83 -6.67
C LEU A 158 -6.95 -8.38 -7.20
N PHE A 159 -5.89 -8.22 -6.42
CA PHE A 159 -4.55 -8.72 -6.72
C PHE A 159 -4.12 -9.77 -5.69
N ILE A 160 -4.95 -10.79 -5.53
CA ILE A 160 -4.70 -11.95 -4.65
C ILE A 160 -4.44 -13.20 -5.51
N PRO A 161 -3.70 -14.20 -5.02
CA PRO A 161 -3.45 -15.45 -5.75
C PRO A 161 -4.75 -16.13 -6.22
N GLU A 162 -4.70 -16.88 -7.32
CA GLU A 162 -5.90 -17.54 -7.89
C GLU A 162 -6.57 -18.49 -6.90
N GLU A 163 -5.77 -19.22 -6.11
CA GLU A 163 -6.23 -20.09 -5.03
C GLU A 163 -7.08 -19.34 -3.98
N ALA A 164 -6.86 -18.03 -3.84
CA ALA A 164 -7.58 -17.14 -2.92
C ALA A 164 -8.89 -16.57 -3.50
N GLN A 165 -9.17 -16.84 -4.78
CA GLN A 165 -10.35 -16.35 -5.51
C GLN A 165 -11.42 -17.43 -5.71
N ALA A 166 -11.27 -18.62 -5.10
CA ALA A 166 -12.12 -19.78 -5.34
C ALA A 166 -13.63 -19.61 -5.01
N TRP A 167 -14.03 -18.48 -4.42
CA TRP A 167 -15.41 -18.12 -4.08
C TRP A 167 -16.08 -17.20 -5.11
N ARG A 168 -15.34 -16.73 -6.12
CA ARG A 168 -15.80 -15.81 -7.17
C ARG A 168 -16.18 -16.58 -8.44
#